data_AF-A0A7G2LY60-F1
#
_entry.id   AF-A0A7G2LY60-F1
#
_cell.length_a   1.000
_cell.length_b   1.000
_cell.length_c   1.000
_cell.angle_alpha   90.00
_cell.angle_beta   90.00
_cell.angle_gamma   90.00
#
_symmetry.space_group_name_H-M   'P 1'
#
loop_
_entity.id
_entity.type
_entity.pdbx_description
1 polymer ?
#
loop_
_entity_poly.entity_id
_entity_poly.type
_entity_poly.pdbx_seq_one_letter_code
_entity_poly.pdbx_strand_id
1 'polypeptide(L)'
;MFRVAHTIHHDHDLGLVILAALLCIFGSWVVSRLYKHVLEQPRRQALIWCYLTAMTAGITVWCTHFIAILAYQLDAPATFHFSLTFLSLIIAIIGSTLGVLIAGLVKSRRATILGGAIFGLAIAAMHYTGMVAYRVQGTIHWDIQYLVASVIISVVLTTLALGAARRGGRRSVLSMAGLLALAIILLHFTGMAAFQVTPLPALPDYANPVEYRLIALIIAGTATVIALAAFFSYVVENRTRSESVEELRKARDAAESASRAKSEFMSVLSHELRTPLTIVIGYASFLSELKNHNLAKLAPEEKPAPPHFEKMGDQAQLYGQRIKFAGGQLLTIINDILDYTNMELNELALDKTLFDTRALLEEVVEEHHGSAHDKTATLHIDTPALSVTA
;
A
#
# COMPACT_ATOMS: atom_id res chain seq x y z
N MET A 1 -44.62 -1.61 6.66
CA MET A 1 -43.87 -1.91 5.42
C MET A 1 -44.69 -1.60 4.17
N PHE A 2 -45.97 -1.99 4.09
CA PHE A 2 -46.85 -1.68 2.94
C PHE A 2 -46.95 -0.19 2.58
N ARG A 3 -47.00 0.73 3.56
CA ARG A 3 -47.03 2.18 3.30
C ARG A 3 -45.76 2.72 2.65
N VAL A 4 -44.59 2.34 3.16
CA VAL A 4 -43.30 2.78 2.60
C VAL A 4 -43.15 2.32 1.14
N ALA A 5 -43.57 1.09 0.83
CA ALA A 5 -43.53 0.56 -0.53
C ALA A 5 -44.51 1.26 -1.48
N HIS A 6 -45.70 1.64 -0.99
CA HIS A 6 -46.67 2.42 -1.75
C HIS A 6 -46.11 3.79 -2.13
N THR A 7 -45.53 4.51 -1.15
CA THR A 7 -44.95 5.85 -1.35
C THR A 7 -43.84 5.84 -2.39
N ILE A 8 -43.00 4.81 -2.42
CA ILE A 8 -41.89 4.69 -3.40
C ILE A 8 -42.39 4.54 -4.84
N HIS A 9 -43.52 3.85 -5.06
CA HIS A 9 -43.94 3.45 -6.40
C HIS A 9 -45.02 4.36 -7.00
N HIS A 10 -45.86 4.99 -6.17
CA HIS A 10 -46.99 5.80 -6.65
C HIS A 10 -46.76 7.30 -6.54
N ASP A 11 -45.97 7.76 -5.56
CA ASP A 11 -45.88 9.18 -5.23
C ASP A 11 -44.53 9.81 -5.66
N HIS A 12 -43.66 9.07 -6.35
CA HIS A 12 -42.32 9.52 -6.73
C HIS A 12 -42.01 9.32 -8.22
N ASP A 13 -41.34 10.31 -8.81
CA ASP A 13 -40.63 10.16 -10.07
C ASP A 13 -39.42 9.22 -9.89
N LEU A 14 -39.52 8.02 -10.46
CA LEU A 14 -38.49 6.99 -10.41
C LEU A 14 -37.12 7.47 -10.90
N GLY A 15 -37.07 8.37 -11.89
CA GLY A 15 -35.82 8.88 -12.45
C GLY A 15 -35.03 9.71 -11.44
N LEU A 16 -35.71 10.63 -10.74
CA LEU A 16 -35.09 11.46 -9.71
C LEU A 16 -34.76 10.67 -8.44
N VAL A 17 -35.56 9.66 -8.09
CA VAL A 17 -35.24 8.74 -6.98
C VAL A 17 -33.96 7.95 -7.27
N ILE A 18 -33.82 7.41 -8.49
CA ILE A 18 -32.59 6.70 -8.90
C ILE A 18 -31.39 7.66 -8.85
N LEU A 19 -31.53 8.90 -9.34
CA LEU A 19 -30.48 9.91 -9.28
C LEU A 19 -30.07 10.22 -7.82
N ALA A 20 -31.03 10.41 -6.92
CA ALA A 20 -30.78 10.63 -5.50
C ALA A 20 -30.05 9.44 -4.86
N ALA A 21 -30.48 8.20 -5.17
CA ALA A 21 -29.86 6.99 -4.68
C ALA A 21 -28.40 6.84 -5.18
N LEU A 22 -28.15 7.10 -6.46
CA LEU A 22 -26.80 7.06 -7.04
C LEU A 22 -25.89 8.11 -6.40
N LEU A 23 -26.38 9.35 -6.23
CA LEU A 23 -25.64 10.41 -5.54
C LEU A 23 -25.37 10.05 -4.08
N CYS A 24 -26.35 9.45 -3.39
CA CYS A 24 -26.20 9.00 -2.02
C CYS A 24 -25.13 7.91 -1.87
N ILE A 25 -25.14 6.91 -2.76
CA ILE A 25 -24.14 5.83 -2.78
C ILE A 25 -22.75 6.39 -3.07
N PHE A 26 -22.62 7.23 -4.10
CA PHE A 26 -21.36 7.84 -4.48
C PHE A 26 -20.82 8.75 -3.36
N GLY A 27 -21.65 9.65 -2.83
CA GLY A 27 -21.27 10.53 -1.72
C GLY A 27 -20.91 9.76 -0.46
N SER A 28 -21.66 8.70 -0.09
CA SER A 28 -21.33 7.84 1.04
C SER A 28 -20.01 7.09 0.86
N TRP A 29 -19.66 6.71 -0.37
CA TRP A 29 -18.36 6.14 -0.71
C TRP A 29 -17.22 7.16 -0.55
N VAL A 30 -17.40 8.40 -1.04
CA VAL A 30 -16.44 9.49 -0.86
C VAL A 30 -16.23 9.78 0.63
N VAL A 31 -17.30 9.94 1.40
CA VAL A 31 -17.26 10.14 2.87
C VAL A 31 -16.48 9.03 3.55
N SER A 32 -16.70 7.78 3.16
CA SER A 32 -16.00 6.63 3.75
C SER A 32 -14.50 6.62 3.46
N ARG A 33 -14.07 7.07 2.27
CA ARG A 33 -12.64 7.24 1.93
C ARG A 33 -12.01 8.38 2.72
N LEU A 34 -12.67 9.53 2.80
CA LEU A 34 -12.18 10.65 3.60
C LEU A 34 -12.08 10.28 5.10
N TYR A 35 -13.06 9.55 5.62
CA TYR A 35 -13.04 9.07 7.01
C TYR A 35 -11.92 8.07 7.27
N LYS A 36 -11.55 7.23 6.28
CA LYS A 36 -10.39 6.34 6.39
C LYS A 36 -9.11 7.15 6.67
N HIS A 37 -8.91 8.28 5.99
CA HIS A 37 -7.77 9.16 6.26
C HIS A 37 -7.80 9.76 7.67
N VAL A 38 -8.98 10.04 8.25
CA VAL A 38 -9.10 10.44 9.67
C VAL A 38 -8.52 9.39 10.61
N LEU A 39 -8.78 8.11 10.32
CA LEU A 39 -8.35 6.99 11.16
C LEU A 39 -6.86 6.68 11.00
N GLU A 40 -6.30 6.85 9.81
CA GLU A 40 -4.91 6.49 9.49
C GLU A 40 -3.90 7.62 9.77
N GLN A 41 -4.32 8.89 9.72
CA GLN A 41 -3.40 10.01 9.83
C GLN A 41 -3.10 10.45 11.28
N PRO A 42 -1.95 11.12 11.53
CA PRO A 42 -1.64 11.76 12.81
C PRO A 42 -2.66 12.84 13.19
N ARG A 43 -2.83 13.12 14.49
CA ARG A 43 -3.87 14.03 15.03
C ARG A 43 -3.97 15.39 14.31
N ARG A 44 -2.83 16.01 13.99
CA ARG A 44 -2.81 17.33 13.33
C ARG A 44 -3.40 17.30 11.92
N GLN A 45 -3.10 16.26 11.13
CA GLN A 45 -3.62 16.08 9.78
C GLN A 45 -5.04 15.50 9.81
N ALA A 46 -5.36 14.65 10.79
CA ALA A 46 -6.69 14.06 10.97
C ALA A 46 -7.80 15.11 11.15
N LEU A 47 -7.48 16.29 11.71
CA LEU A 47 -8.43 17.41 11.82
C LEU A 47 -8.93 17.92 10.46
N ILE A 48 -8.04 18.06 9.48
CA ILE A 48 -8.39 18.51 8.13
C ILE A 48 -9.28 17.46 7.47
N TRP A 49 -8.91 16.19 7.59
CA TRP A 49 -9.71 15.08 7.07
C TRP A 49 -11.07 14.96 7.77
N CYS A 50 -11.16 15.25 9.07
CA CYS A 50 -12.43 15.30 9.81
C CYS A 50 -13.35 16.35 9.23
N TYR A 51 -12.83 17.57 9.03
CA TYR A 51 -13.60 18.67 8.45
C TYR A 51 -14.08 18.33 7.03
N LEU A 52 -13.20 17.83 6.16
CA LEU A 52 -13.57 17.41 4.80
C LEU A 52 -14.62 16.31 4.81
N THR A 53 -14.43 15.27 5.65
CA THR A 53 -15.40 14.17 5.79
C THR A 53 -16.77 14.68 6.20
N ALA A 54 -16.82 15.55 7.21
CA ALA A 54 -18.06 16.07 7.76
C ALA A 54 -18.78 17.03 6.80
N MET A 55 -18.03 17.89 6.11
CA MET A 55 -18.56 18.77 5.08
C MET A 55 -19.17 17.95 3.94
N THR A 56 -18.42 16.99 3.39
CA THR A 56 -18.92 16.12 2.31
C THR A 56 -20.11 15.27 2.77
N ALA A 57 -20.11 14.79 4.01
CA ALA A 57 -21.23 14.06 4.58
C ALA A 57 -22.49 14.93 4.68
N GLY A 58 -22.39 16.11 5.29
CA GLY A 58 -23.51 17.03 5.43
C GLY A 58 -24.11 17.44 4.08
N ILE A 59 -23.24 17.77 3.12
CA ILE A 59 -23.65 18.10 1.75
C ILE A 59 -24.31 16.90 1.06
N THR A 60 -23.75 15.70 1.17
CA THR A 60 -24.30 14.48 0.56
C THR A 60 -25.70 14.19 1.09
N VAL A 61 -25.90 14.25 2.41
CA VAL A 61 -27.20 13.99 3.03
C VAL A 61 -28.21 15.04 2.56
N TRP A 62 -27.82 16.33 2.55
CA TRP A 62 -28.68 17.45 2.13
C TRP A 62 -29.08 17.33 0.66
N CYS A 63 -28.12 17.09 -0.24
CA CYS A 63 -28.40 16.90 -1.67
C CYS A 63 -29.36 15.73 -1.89
N THR A 64 -29.07 14.58 -1.26
CA THR A 64 -29.90 13.38 -1.40
C THR A 64 -31.34 13.67 -0.96
N HIS A 65 -31.51 14.36 0.18
CA HIS A 65 -32.83 14.67 0.70
C HIS A 65 -33.63 15.59 -0.23
N PHE A 66 -33.05 16.69 -0.70
CA PHE A 66 -33.78 17.65 -1.54
C PHE A 66 -34.01 17.13 -2.95
N ILE A 67 -33.09 16.36 -3.54
CA ILE A 67 -33.37 15.67 -4.82
C ILE A 67 -34.53 14.68 -4.64
N ALA A 68 -34.57 13.96 -3.52
CA ALA A 68 -35.65 13.01 -3.25
C ALA A 68 -37.00 13.71 -2.99
N ILE A 69 -37.03 14.86 -2.30
CA ILE A 69 -38.24 15.69 -2.19
C ILE A 69 -38.67 16.20 -3.58
N LEU A 70 -37.75 16.62 -4.45
CA LEU A 70 -38.10 17.04 -5.81
C LEU A 70 -38.68 15.90 -6.65
N ALA A 71 -38.35 14.65 -6.32
CA ALA A 71 -38.95 13.48 -6.93
C ALA A 71 -40.39 13.22 -6.43
N TYR A 72 -40.75 13.72 -5.25
CA TYR A 72 -42.05 13.51 -4.65
C TYR A 72 -43.11 14.37 -5.34
N GLN A 73 -44.06 13.74 -6.01
CA GLN A 73 -45.14 14.39 -6.76
C GLN A 73 -46.34 14.55 -5.84
N LEU A 74 -46.66 15.78 -5.42
CA LEU A 74 -47.92 16.05 -4.74
C LEU A 74 -48.94 16.63 -5.71
N ASP A 75 -50.20 16.28 -5.48
CA ASP A 75 -51.37 16.90 -6.10
C ASP A 75 -51.65 18.33 -5.57
N ALA A 76 -50.69 18.96 -4.88
CA ALA A 76 -50.83 20.28 -4.26
C ALA A 76 -49.59 21.16 -4.52
N PRO A 77 -49.76 22.49 -4.75
CA PRO A 77 -48.64 23.40 -4.92
C PRO A 77 -47.73 23.42 -3.69
N ALA A 78 -46.42 23.30 -3.92
CA ALA A 78 -45.41 23.35 -2.88
C ALA A 78 -44.36 24.43 -3.15
N THR A 79 -43.93 25.10 -2.08
CA THR A 79 -42.87 26.13 -2.08
C THR A 79 -41.81 25.81 -1.05
N PHE A 80 -40.65 26.46 -1.15
CA PHE A 80 -39.53 26.22 -0.24
C PHE A 80 -39.15 27.46 0.55
N HIS A 81 -39.06 27.32 1.87
CA HIS A 81 -38.59 28.39 2.73
C HIS A 81 -37.06 28.44 2.78
N PHE A 82 -36.43 29.32 2.00
CA PHE A 82 -34.97 29.41 1.82
C PHE A 82 -34.16 29.39 3.12
N SER A 83 -34.58 30.15 4.15
CA SER A 83 -33.87 30.22 5.42
C SER A 83 -33.79 28.87 6.13
N LEU A 84 -34.87 28.08 6.10
CA LEU A 84 -34.92 26.76 6.73
C LEU A 84 -34.17 25.72 5.88
N THR A 85 -34.23 25.84 4.56
CA THR A 85 -33.43 25.02 3.64
C THR A 85 -31.94 25.19 3.91
N PHE A 86 -31.46 26.42 4.07
CA PHE A 86 -30.05 26.69 4.39
C PHE A 86 -29.69 26.30 5.83
N LEU A 87 -30.58 26.55 6.79
CA LEU A 87 -30.39 26.12 8.18
C LEU A 87 -30.25 24.59 8.27
N SER A 88 -31.03 23.83 7.50
CA SER A 88 -30.94 22.38 7.44
C SER A 88 -29.55 21.90 6.98
N LEU A 89 -28.96 22.58 5.99
CA LEU A 89 -27.59 22.29 5.53
C LEU A 89 -26.55 22.56 6.63
N ILE A 90 -26.68 23.68 7.35
CA ILE A 90 -25.79 24.02 8.48
C ILE A 90 -25.89 22.96 9.58
N ILE A 91 -27.12 22.56 9.94
CA ILE A 91 -27.37 21.51 10.95
C ILE A 91 -26.67 20.21 10.54
N ALA A 92 -26.79 19.81 9.28
CA ALA A 92 -26.10 18.62 8.78
C ALA A 92 -24.58 18.74 8.86
N ILE A 93 -23.99 19.85 8.43
CA ILE A 93 -22.52 20.03 8.45
C ILE A 93 -21.99 20.04 9.88
N ILE A 94 -22.57 20.84 10.77
CA ILE A 94 -22.11 20.98 12.17
C ILE A 94 -22.30 19.65 12.92
N GLY A 95 -23.48 19.05 12.83
CA GLY A 95 -23.77 17.80 13.53
C GLY A 95 -22.92 16.63 13.02
N SER A 96 -22.70 16.54 11.70
CA SER A 96 -21.75 15.57 11.13
C SER A 96 -20.33 15.83 11.59
N THR A 97 -19.92 17.10 11.72
CA THR A 97 -18.58 17.47 12.21
C THR A 97 -18.37 16.98 13.63
N LEU A 98 -19.29 17.26 14.54
CA LEU A 98 -19.22 16.79 15.92
C LEU A 98 -19.16 15.26 16.00
N GLY A 99 -20.02 14.57 15.24
CA GLY A 99 -20.07 13.11 15.20
C GLY A 99 -18.77 12.47 14.70
N VAL A 100 -18.27 12.94 13.56
CA VAL A 100 -17.03 12.46 12.93
C VAL A 100 -15.81 12.79 13.80
N LEU A 101 -15.74 14.00 14.36
CA LEU A 101 -14.64 14.46 15.20
C LEU A 101 -14.50 13.60 16.46
N ILE A 102 -15.61 13.38 17.18
CA ILE A 102 -15.62 12.55 18.39
C ILE A 102 -15.20 11.12 18.06
N ALA A 103 -15.80 10.51 17.03
CA ALA A 103 -15.52 9.14 16.65
C ALA A 103 -14.07 8.96 16.12
N GLY A 104 -13.58 9.93 15.34
CA GLY A 104 -12.31 9.86 14.63
C GLY A 104 -11.07 10.23 15.45
N LEU A 105 -11.17 11.20 16.36
CA LEU A 105 -10.01 11.65 17.15
C LEU A 105 -9.75 10.82 18.40
N VAL A 106 -10.81 10.37 19.09
CA VAL A 106 -10.68 9.58 20.33
C VAL A 106 -10.45 8.10 20.03
N LYS A 107 -10.87 7.62 18.86
CA LYS A 107 -10.64 6.24 18.34
C LYS A 107 -11.08 5.11 19.30
N SER A 108 -11.97 5.37 20.25
CA SER A 108 -12.48 4.39 21.23
C SER A 108 -13.88 3.87 20.86
N ARG A 109 -14.27 2.68 21.34
CA ARG A 109 -15.61 2.11 21.06
C ARG A 109 -16.74 2.99 21.57
N ARG A 110 -16.57 3.60 22.75
CA ARG A 110 -17.54 4.54 23.32
C ARG A 110 -17.64 5.82 22.47
N ALA A 111 -16.52 6.36 22.02
CA ALA A 111 -16.50 7.54 21.16
C ALA A 111 -17.13 7.27 19.79
N THR A 112 -16.96 6.07 19.23
CA THR A 112 -17.65 5.69 17.98
C THR A 112 -19.16 5.62 18.16
N ILE A 113 -19.65 5.06 19.27
CA ILE A 113 -21.09 5.01 19.57
C ILE A 113 -21.64 6.42 19.75
N LEU A 114 -20.98 7.26 20.54
CA LEU A 114 -21.40 8.64 20.78
C LEU A 114 -21.36 9.47 19.47
N GLY A 115 -20.27 9.39 18.73
CA GLY A 115 -20.12 10.11 17.46
C GLY A 115 -21.09 9.63 16.39
N GLY A 116 -21.35 8.32 16.32
CA GLY A 116 -22.34 7.74 15.42
C GLY A 116 -23.77 8.16 15.76
N ALA A 117 -24.12 8.22 17.05
CA ALA A 117 -25.40 8.70 17.50
C ALA A 117 -25.60 10.19 17.19
N ILE A 118 -24.61 11.04 17.46
CA ILE A 118 -24.65 12.47 17.12
C ILE A 118 -24.80 12.65 15.60
N PHE A 119 -24.06 11.87 14.81
CA PHE A 119 -24.16 11.94 13.34
C PHE A 119 -25.54 11.51 12.85
N GLY A 120 -26.10 10.40 13.35
CA GLY A 120 -27.43 9.93 12.96
C GLY A 120 -28.55 10.90 13.37
N LEU A 121 -28.43 11.52 14.56
CA LEU A 121 -29.32 12.60 15.00
C LEU A 121 -29.21 13.84 14.11
N ALA A 122 -28.00 14.18 13.63
CA ALA A 122 -27.81 15.30 12.71
C ALA A 122 -28.48 15.04 11.34
N ILE A 123 -28.40 13.82 10.82
CA ILE A 123 -29.09 13.42 9.58
C ILE A 123 -30.61 13.54 9.77
N ALA A 124 -31.14 13.02 10.89
CA ALA A 124 -32.56 13.13 11.20
C ALA A 124 -33.02 14.58 11.39
N ALA A 125 -32.27 15.39 12.15
CA ALA A 125 -32.57 16.79 12.38
C ALA A 125 -32.57 17.59 11.07
N MET A 126 -31.60 17.35 10.17
CA MET A 126 -31.61 17.97 8.85
C MET A 126 -32.83 17.53 8.04
N HIS A 127 -33.14 16.23 7.98
CA HIS A 127 -34.29 15.71 7.25
C HIS A 127 -35.60 16.38 7.69
N TYR A 128 -35.88 16.40 8.99
CA TYR A 128 -37.12 17.02 9.49
C TYR A 128 -37.13 18.54 9.34
N THR A 129 -35.98 19.21 9.46
CA THR A 129 -35.88 20.65 9.16
C THR A 129 -36.15 20.91 7.67
N GLY A 130 -35.68 20.04 6.78
CA GLY A 130 -35.97 20.08 5.34
C GLY A 130 -37.45 19.88 5.03
N MET A 131 -38.10 18.93 5.71
CA MET A 131 -39.55 18.73 5.59
C MET A 131 -40.36 19.92 6.08
N VAL A 132 -39.93 20.60 7.16
CA VAL A 132 -40.58 21.84 7.62
C VAL A 132 -40.32 23.02 6.67
N ALA A 133 -39.18 23.02 5.98
CA ALA A 133 -38.87 24.00 4.93
C ALA A 133 -39.75 23.81 3.69
N TYR A 134 -40.21 22.58 3.43
CA TYR A 134 -41.12 22.23 2.34
C TYR A 134 -42.57 22.56 2.72
N ARG A 135 -43.08 23.67 2.19
CA ARG A 135 -44.42 24.18 2.50
C ARG A 135 -45.40 23.72 1.45
N VAL A 136 -46.29 22.80 1.84
CA VAL A 136 -47.39 22.35 1.00
C VAL A 136 -48.69 23.05 1.41
N GLN A 137 -49.51 23.42 0.44
CA GLN A 137 -50.87 23.92 0.67
C GLN A 137 -51.81 22.76 1.09
N GLY A 138 -51.75 22.37 2.36
CA GLY A 138 -52.59 21.32 2.93
C GLY A 138 -52.41 21.21 4.44
N THR A 139 -53.24 20.41 5.10
CA THR A 139 -53.07 20.10 6.51
C THR A 139 -52.08 18.95 6.67
N ILE A 140 -50.97 19.23 7.37
CA ILE A 140 -49.87 18.28 7.60
C ILE A 140 -50.13 17.52 8.90
N HIS A 141 -50.18 16.19 8.82
CA HIS A 141 -50.26 15.30 9.96
C HIS A 141 -48.99 14.44 10.05
N TRP A 142 -48.48 14.29 11.28
CA TRP A 142 -47.28 13.51 11.56
C TRP A 142 -47.62 12.21 12.28
N ASP A 143 -47.27 11.08 11.69
CA ASP A 143 -47.30 9.80 12.38
C ASP A 143 -46.04 9.63 13.23
N ILE A 144 -46.22 9.81 14.54
CA ILE A 144 -45.12 9.76 15.52
C ILE A 144 -44.40 8.40 15.52
N GLN A 145 -45.08 7.30 15.18
CA GLN A 145 -44.46 5.97 15.18
C GLN A 145 -43.40 5.87 14.08
N TYR A 146 -43.74 6.29 12.87
CA TYR A 146 -42.79 6.34 11.75
C TYR A 146 -41.67 7.37 11.98
N LEU A 147 -41.99 8.50 12.61
CA LEU A 147 -41.00 9.52 12.97
C LEU A 147 -39.96 8.97 13.95
N VAL A 148 -40.38 8.35 15.06
CA VAL A 148 -39.45 7.79 16.04
C VAL A 148 -38.66 6.63 15.44
N ALA A 149 -39.30 5.77 14.64
CA ALA A 149 -38.63 4.66 13.98
C ALA A 149 -37.52 5.12 13.03
N SER A 150 -37.77 6.15 12.22
CA SER A 150 -36.80 6.69 11.27
C SER A 150 -35.54 7.23 11.99
N VAL A 151 -35.73 7.93 13.12
CA VAL A 151 -34.64 8.48 13.94
C VAL A 151 -33.79 7.36 14.53
N ILE A 152 -34.44 6.32 15.08
CA ILE A 152 -33.75 5.16 15.65
C ILE A 152 -32.94 4.44 14.56
N ILE A 153 -33.54 4.20 13.39
CA ILE A 153 -32.88 3.54 12.25
C ILE A 153 -31.63 4.33 11.84
N SER A 154 -31.74 5.66 11.71
CA SER A 154 -30.61 6.54 11.38
C SER A 154 -29.48 6.40 12.41
N VAL A 155 -29.78 6.57 13.70
CA VAL A 155 -28.80 6.52 14.81
C VAL A 155 -28.10 5.16 14.90
N VAL A 156 -28.84 4.07 14.72
CA VAL A 156 -28.29 2.72 14.77
C VAL A 156 -27.36 2.48 13.58
N LEU A 157 -27.83 2.78 12.35
CA LEU A 157 -27.06 2.51 11.15
C LEU A 157 -25.82 3.40 11.01
N THR A 158 -25.88 4.67 11.40
CA THR A 158 -24.69 5.55 11.41
C THR A 158 -23.66 5.10 12.45
N THR A 159 -24.12 4.65 13.64
CA THR A 159 -23.24 4.05 14.64
C THR A 159 -22.56 2.79 14.11
N LEU A 160 -23.31 1.92 13.44
CA LEU A 160 -22.76 0.72 12.80
C LEU A 160 -21.80 1.07 11.67
N ALA A 161 -22.09 2.11 10.88
CA ALA A 161 -21.25 2.57 9.78
C ALA A 161 -19.87 3.04 10.29
N LEU A 162 -19.84 3.92 11.30
CA LEU A 162 -18.58 4.36 11.90
C LEU A 162 -17.86 3.22 12.63
N GLY A 163 -18.60 2.28 13.22
CA GLY A 163 -18.04 1.05 13.81
C GLY A 163 -17.40 0.12 12.78
N ALA A 164 -18.01 -0.02 11.60
CA ALA A 164 -17.49 -0.83 10.51
C ALA A 164 -16.20 -0.23 9.92
N ALA A 165 -16.12 1.09 9.81
CA ALA A 165 -14.94 1.81 9.33
C ALA A 165 -13.67 1.49 10.13
N ARG A 166 -13.81 1.30 11.45
CA ARG A 166 -12.70 1.00 12.36
C ARG A 166 -12.05 -0.37 12.15
N ARG A 167 -12.70 -1.29 11.45
CA ARG A 167 -12.14 -2.62 11.16
C ARG A 167 -10.94 -2.56 10.21
N GLY A 168 -10.77 -1.44 9.49
CA GLY A 168 -9.65 -1.22 8.57
C GLY A 168 -9.76 -2.03 7.26
N GLY A 169 -8.89 -1.69 6.32
CA GLY A 169 -8.80 -2.37 5.01
C GLY A 169 -9.83 -1.90 3.97
N ARG A 170 -9.78 -2.52 2.78
CA ARG A 170 -10.64 -2.12 1.65
C ARG A 170 -12.12 -2.44 1.89
N ARG A 171 -12.42 -3.56 2.57
CA ARG A 171 -13.80 -3.98 2.88
C ARG A 171 -14.49 -3.04 3.88
N SER A 172 -13.75 -2.40 4.79
CA SER A 172 -14.34 -1.48 5.77
C SER A 172 -14.94 -0.25 5.07
N VAL A 173 -14.26 0.30 4.06
CA VAL A 173 -14.74 1.44 3.25
C VAL A 173 -16.07 1.11 2.58
N LEU A 174 -16.18 -0.04 1.90
CA LEU A 174 -17.44 -0.45 1.27
C LEU A 174 -18.54 -0.69 2.32
N SER A 175 -18.22 -1.32 3.43
CA SER A 175 -19.22 -1.58 4.49
C SER A 175 -19.75 -0.31 5.15
N MET A 176 -18.88 0.67 5.41
CA MET A 176 -19.28 1.98 5.94
C MET A 176 -20.15 2.72 4.92
N ALA A 177 -19.73 2.75 3.65
CA ALA A 177 -20.46 3.43 2.59
C ALA A 177 -21.87 2.84 2.42
N GLY A 178 -21.99 1.51 2.39
CA GLY A 178 -23.27 0.82 2.29
C GLY A 178 -24.18 1.08 3.49
N LEU A 179 -23.65 1.00 4.73
CA LEU A 179 -24.43 1.28 5.94
C LEU A 179 -24.87 2.74 6.04
N LEU A 180 -24.01 3.68 5.63
CA LEU A 180 -24.34 5.10 5.63
C LEU A 180 -25.39 5.45 4.57
N ALA A 181 -25.24 4.93 3.34
CA ALA A 181 -26.24 5.11 2.29
C ALA A 181 -27.59 4.50 2.71
N LEU A 182 -27.57 3.30 3.30
CA LEU A 182 -28.75 2.65 3.83
C LEU A 182 -29.40 3.49 4.95
N ALA A 183 -28.62 4.10 5.84
CA ALA A 183 -29.13 4.98 6.89
C ALA A 183 -29.90 6.18 6.31
N ILE A 184 -29.32 6.85 5.31
CA ILE A 184 -29.91 8.03 4.66
C ILE A 184 -31.19 7.66 3.91
N ILE A 185 -31.13 6.59 3.10
CA ILE A 185 -32.26 6.11 2.29
C ILE A 185 -33.42 5.65 3.18
N LEU A 186 -33.14 4.82 4.19
CA LEU A 186 -34.19 4.32 5.08
C LEU A 186 -34.79 5.43 5.91
N LEU A 187 -33.98 6.34 6.49
CA LEU A 187 -34.49 7.52 7.19
C LEU A 187 -35.42 8.32 6.28
N HIS A 188 -35.00 8.59 5.04
CA HIS A 188 -35.79 9.41 4.12
C HIS A 188 -37.16 8.80 3.84
N PHE A 189 -37.21 7.54 3.40
CA PHE A 189 -38.50 6.92 3.05
C PHE A 189 -39.38 6.62 4.27
N THR A 190 -38.80 6.27 5.42
CA THR A 190 -39.58 6.11 6.66
C THR A 190 -40.05 7.45 7.21
N GLY A 191 -39.26 8.51 7.05
CA GLY A 191 -39.64 9.88 7.40
C GLY A 191 -40.75 10.43 6.50
N MET A 192 -40.69 10.19 5.20
CA MET A 192 -41.77 10.52 4.25
C MET A 192 -43.06 9.75 4.58
N ALA A 193 -42.97 8.48 4.98
CA ALA A 193 -44.14 7.72 5.43
C ALA A 193 -44.78 8.28 6.72
N ALA A 194 -44.03 9.05 7.51
CA ALA A 194 -44.54 9.77 8.67
C ALA A 194 -45.25 11.08 8.31
N PHE A 195 -44.98 11.65 7.13
CA PHE A 195 -45.47 12.93 6.67
C PHE A 195 -46.69 12.76 5.77
N GLN A 196 -47.87 13.09 6.29
CA GLN A 196 -49.13 12.95 5.56
C GLN A 196 -49.71 14.32 5.25
N VAL A 197 -50.06 14.54 3.99
CA VAL A 197 -50.69 15.78 3.54
C VAL A 197 -52.10 15.48 3.07
N THR A 198 -53.07 16.13 3.69
CA THR A 198 -54.45 16.20 3.17
C THR A 198 -54.60 17.52 2.40
N PRO A 199 -54.73 17.49 1.05
CA PRO A 199 -54.83 18.69 0.24
C PRO A 199 -56.14 19.43 0.52
N LEU A 200 -56.07 20.76 0.58
CA LEU A 200 -57.26 21.61 0.67
C LEU A 200 -57.82 21.86 -0.75
N PRO A 201 -59.15 21.95 -0.94
CA PRO A 201 -59.74 22.23 -2.26
C PRO A 201 -59.20 23.54 -2.86
N ALA A 202 -58.86 23.44 -4.15
CA ALA A 202 -58.00 24.31 -4.95
C ALA A 202 -58.10 25.84 -4.77
N LEU A 203 -56.93 26.47 -4.62
CA LEU A 203 -56.61 27.76 -5.24
C LEU A 203 -55.70 27.53 -6.46
N PRO A 204 -55.60 28.47 -7.41
CA PRO A 204 -54.97 28.24 -8.71
C PRO A 204 -53.50 27.83 -8.57
N ASP A 205 -53.05 26.97 -9.48
CA ASP A 205 -51.66 26.55 -9.70
C ASP A 205 -50.66 27.70 -9.47
N TYR A 206 -50.02 27.70 -8.29
CA TYR A 206 -48.91 28.60 -7.98
C TYR A 206 -47.69 27.77 -7.60
N ALA A 207 -47.16 27.00 -8.56
CA ALA A 207 -45.79 26.53 -8.49
C ALA A 207 -44.88 27.68 -8.96
N ASN A 208 -44.06 28.23 -8.09
CA ASN A 208 -43.19 29.36 -8.41
C ASN A 208 -41.88 28.84 -9.06
N PRO A 209 -41.70 28.90 -10.40
CA PRO A 209 -40.61 28.20 -11.09
C PRO A 209 -39.22 28.73 -10.74
N VAL A 210 -39.12 29.91 -10.12
CA VAL A 210 -37.85 30.52 -9.69
C VAL A 210 -37.25 29.79 -8.48
N GLU A 211 -38.07 29.39 -7.50
CA GLU A 211 -37.58 28.72 -6.28
C GLU A 211 -36.99 27.34 -6.59
N TYR A 212 -37.65 26.58 -7.46
CA TYR A 212 -37.17 25.28 -7.94
C TYR A 212 -35.85 25.40 -8.71
N ARG A 213 -35.68 26.43 -9.55
CA ARG A 213 -34.42 26.70 -10.27
C ARG A 213 -33.28 27.03 -9.32
N LEU A 214 -33.53 27.82 -8.27
CA LEU A 214 -32.52 28.16 -7.27
C LEU A 214 -32.06 26.92 -6.50
N ILE A 215 -32.98 26.07 -6.06
CA ILE A 215 -32.63 24.82 -5.36
C ILE A 215 -31.86 23.88 -6.29
N ALA A 216 -32.27 23.72 -7.55
CA ALA A 216 -31.54 22.93 -8.53
C ALA A 216 -30.11 23.44 -8.74
N LEU A 217 -29.90 24.77 -8.78
CA LEU A 217 -28.57 25.37 -8.89
C LEU A 217 -27.72 25.13 -7.64
N ILE A 218 -28.30 25.23 -6.44
CA ILE A 218 -27.61 24.92 -5.18
C ILE A 218 -27.22 23.44 -5.14
N ILE A 219 -28.11 22.54 -5.56
CA ILE A 219 -27.84 21.09 -5.67
C ILE A 219 -26.68 20.84 -6.66
N ALA A 220 -26.68 21.48 -7.82
CA ALA A 220 -25.60 21.33 -8.79
C ALA A 220 -24.25 21.85 -8.25
N GLY A 221 -24.25 23.01 -7.58
CA GLY A 221 -23.05 23.57 -6.95
C GLY A 221 -22.51 22.67 -5.84
N THR A 222 -23.38 22.13 -5.00
CA THR A 222 -23.01 21.22 -3.91
C THR A 222 -22.55 19.84 -4.41
N ALA A 223 -23.16 19.30 -5.48
CA ALA A 223 -22.67 18.10 -6.16
C ALA A 223 -21.26 18.30 -6.73
N THR A 224 -20.94 19.50 -7.22
CA THR A 224 -19.57 19.85 -7.66
C THR A 224 -18.57 19.77 -6.51
N VAL A 225 -18.95 20.20 -5.29
CA VAL A 225 -18.09 20.06 -4.10
C VAL A 225 -17.84 18.58 -3.75
N ILE A 226 -18.86 17.71 -3.86
CA ILE A 226 -18.68 16.26 -3.66
C ILE A 226 -17.70 15.69 -4.69
N ALA A 227 -17.82 16.08 -5.96
CA ALA A 227 -16.92 15.65 -7.02
C ALA A 227 -15.47 16.11 -6.79
N LEU A 228 -15.26 17.35 -6.35
CA LEU A 228 -13.93 17.86 -6.00
C LEU A 228 -13.33 17.11 -4.80
N ALA A 229 -14.13 16.79 -3.78
CA ALA A 229 -13.67 15.99 -2.64
C ALA A 229 -13.28 14.57 -3.07
N ALA A 230 -14.03 13.97 -3.99
CA ALA A 230 -13.70 12.67 -4.58
C ALA A 230 -12.39 12.72 -5.38
N PHE A 231 -12.21 13.76 -6.21
CA PHE A 231 -10.99 13.98 -6.98
C PHE A 231 -9.77 14.16 -6.07
N PHE A 232 -9.90 14.99 -5.04
CA PHE A 232 -8.84 15.22 -4.06
C PHE A 232 -8.45 13.92 -3.34
N SER A 233 -9.42 13.14 -2.87
CA SER A 233 -9.18 11.83 -2.27
C SER A 233 -8.47 10.87 -3.24
N TYR A 234 -8.85 10.87 -4.52
CA TYR A 234 -8.21 10.05 -5.56
C TYR A 234 -6.74 10.43 -5.78
N VAL A 235 -6.45 11.74 -5.90
CA VAL A 235 -5.07 12.23 -6.10
C VAL A 235 -4.16 11.85 -4.93
N VAL A 236 -4.65 12.00 -3.69
CA VAL A 236 -3.88 11.65 -2.49
C VAL A 236 -3.60 10.14 -2.45
N GLU A 237 -4.60 9.30 -2.69
CA GLU A 237 -4.40 7.85 -2.68
C GLU A 237 -3.45 7.38 -3.80
N ASN A 238 -3.53 8.01 -4.98
CA ASN A 238 -2.65 7.67 -6.09
C ASN A 238 -1.18 8.04 -5.81
N ARG A 239 -0.93 9.18 -5.14
CA ARG A 239 0.42 9.58 -4.72
C ARG A 239 1.01 8.57 -3.72
N THR A 240 0.28 8.27 -2.65
CA THR A 240 0.73 7.30 -1.64
C THR A 240 0.97 5.92 -2.25
N ARG A 241 0.12 5.49 -3.19
CA ARG A 241 0.32 4.22 -3.89
C ARG A 241 1.60 4.24 -4.75
N SER A 242 1.84 5.31 -5.50
CA SER A 242 3.04 5.43 -6.33
C SER A 242 4.32 5.39 -5.51
N GLU A 243 4.35 6.09 -4.38
CA GLU A 243 5.50 6.07 -3.45
C GLU A 243 5.76 4.66 -2.92
N SER A 244 4.72 3.96 -2.49
CA SER A 244 4.86 2.58 -1.98
C SER A 244 5.36 1.59 -3.04
N VAL A 245 4.94 1.75 -4.29
CA VAL A 245 5.39 0.89 -5.40
C VAL A 245 6.86 1.15 -5.73
N GLU A 246 7.29 2.41 -5.70
CA GLU A 246 8.68 2.77 -5.96
C GLU A 246 9.63 2.27 -4.87
N GLU A 247 9.23 2.37 -3.60
CA GLU A 247 9.99 1.81 -2.48
C GLU A 247 10.13 0.29 -2.58
N LEU A 248 9.03 -0.42 -2.90
CA LEU A 248 9.07 -1.86 -3.14
C LEU A 248 9.94 -2.23 -4.35
N ARG A 249 9.91 -1.41 -5.41
CA ARG A 249 10.75 -1.62 -6.60
C ARG A 249 12.22 -1.51 -6.26
N LYS A 250 12.63 -0.46 -5.52
CA LYS A 250 14.01 -0.28 -5.07
C LYS A 250 14.48 -1.44 -4.19
N ALA A 251 13.65 -1.88 -3.24
CA ALA A 251 13.97 -3.02 -2.39
C ALA A 251 14.14 -4.32 -3.19
N ARG A 252 13.27 -4.56 -4.18
CA ARG A 252 13.38 -5.71 -5.10
C ARG A 252 14.65 -5.63 -5.93
N ASP A 253 14.93 -4.48 -6.54
CA ASP A 253 16.09 -4.28 -7.41
C ASP A 253 17.41 -4.51 -6.63
N ALA A 254 17.48 -4.05 -5.38
CA ALA A 254 18.62 -4.29 -4.48
C ALA A 254 18.78 -5.77 -4.07
N ALA A 255 17.67 -6.46 -3.77
CA ALA A 255 17.71 -7.88 -3.46
C ALA A 255 18.12 -8.73 -4.68
N GLU A 256 17.64 -8.34 -5.87
CA GLU A 256 17.96 -9.04 -7.11
C GLU A 256 19.43 -8.84 -7.52
N SER A 257 19.99 -7.63 -7.36
CA SER A 257 21.41 -7.39 -7.64
C SER A 257 22.33 -8.18 -6.70
N ALA A 258 22.01 -8.23 -5.41
CA ALA A 258 22.74 -9.05 -4.44
C ALA A 258 22.67 -10.55 -4.78
N SER A 259 21.49 -11.05 -5.17
CA SER A 259 21.31 -12.45 -5.58
C SER A 259 22.10 -12.78 -6.85
N ARG A 260 22.14 -11.86 -7.82
CA ARG A 260 22.91 -12.02 -9.06
C ARG A 260 24.41 -12.06 -8.78
N ALA A 261 24.92 -11.11 -7.99
CA ALA A 261 26.33 -11.08 -7.59
C ALA A 261 26.75 -12.38 -6.87
N LYS A 262 25.92 -12.88 -5.95
CA LYS A 262 26.15 -14.17 -5.30
C LYS A 262 26.21 -15.33 -6.30
N SER A 263 25.32 -15.34 -7.29
CA SER A 263 25.27 -16.42 -8.29
C SER A 263 26.50 -16.40 -9.21
N GLU A 264 26.93 -15.20 -9.62
CA GLU A 264 28.13 -14.98 -10.41
C GLU A 264 29.38 -15.43 -9.65
N PHE A 265 29.52 -15.02 -8.37
CA PHE A 265 30.59 -15.46 -7.49
C PHE A 265 30.64 -16.99 -7.37
N MET A 266 29.51 -17.65 -7.11
CA MET A 266 29.45 -19.12 -7.04
C MET A 266 29.84 -19.80 -8.37
N SER A 267 29.49 -19.21 -9.51
CA SER A 267 29.90 -19.72 -10.82
C SER A 267 31.42 -19.63 -11.02
N VAL A 268 32.01 -18.48 -10.68
CA VAL A 268 33.46 -18.27 -10.76
C VAL A 268 34.18 -19.26 -9.85
N LEU A 269 33.77 -19.36 -8.59
CA LEU A 269 34.36 -20.29 -7.64
C LEU A 269 34.28 -21.75 -8.12
N SER A 270 33.15 -22.17 -8.70
CA SER A 270 33.06 -23.53 -9.24
C SER A 270 34.06 -23.79 -10.37
N HIS A 271 34.35 -22.79 -11.21
CA HIS A 271 35.31 -22.92 -12.30
C HIS A 271 36.75 -22.98 -11.77
N GLU A 272 37.09 -22.06 -10.85
CA GLU A 272 38.42 -21.97 -10.26
C GLU A 272 38.78 -23.18 -9.40
N LEU A 273 37.82 -23.79 -8.71
CA LEU A 273 38.05 -25.02 -7.94
C LEU A 273 38.19 -26.26 -8.84
N ARG A 274 37.43 -26.33 -9.96
CA ARG A 274 37.40 -27.52 -10.82
C ARG A 274 38.73 -27.75 -11.54
N THR A 275 39.38 -26.69 -12.02
CA THR A 275 40.62 -26.79 -12.80
C THR A 275 41.76 -27.49 -12.04
N PRO A 276 42.21 -27.02 -10.85
CA PRO A 276 43.24 -27.70 -10.09
C PRO A 276 42.79 -29.08 -9.60
N LEU A 277 41.51 -29.26 -9.24
CA LEU A 277 40.99 -30.56 -8.82
C LEU A 277 41.07 -31.60 -9.95
N THR A 278 40.77 -31.20 -11.20
CA THR A 278 40.90 -32.07 -12.38
C THR A 278 42.34 -32.48 -12.60
N ILE A 279 43.29 -31.57 -12.39
CA ILE A 279 44.73 -31.85 -12.48
C ILE A 279 45.15 -32.86 -11.40
N VAL A 280 44.74 -32.63 -10.15
CA VAL A 280 45.02 -33.54 -9.02
C VAL A 280 44.50 -34.95 -9.31
N ILE A 281 43.23 -35.07 -9.71
CA ILE A 281 42.58 -36.37 -9.99
C ILE A 281 43.24 -37.05 -11.19
N GLY A 282 43.53 -36.32 -12.28
CA GLY A 282 44.12 -36.87 -13.49
C GLY A 282 45.52 -37.45 -13.24
N TYR A 283 46.42 -36.66 -12.64
CA TYR A 283 47.77 -37.14 -12.34
C TYR A 283 47.79 -38.20 -11.24
N ALA A 284 46.88 -38.16 -10.26
CA ALA A 284 46.75 -39.23 -9.27
C ALA A 284 46.29 -40.55 -9.89
N SER A 285 45.41 -40.49 -10.89
CA SER A 285 44.98 -41.67 -11.66
C SER A 285 46.15 -42.26 -12.46
N PHE A 286 46.95 -41.42 -13.13
CA PHE A 286 48.16 -41.88 -13.82
C PHE A 286 49.19 -42.51 -12.87
N LEU A 287 49.39 -41.93 -11.68
CA LEU A 287 50.22 -42.53 -10.62
C LEU A 287 49.71 -43.90 -10.16
N SER A 288 48.39 -44.07 -10.08
CA SER A 288 47.77 -45.33 -9.64
C SER A 288 47.87 -46.43 -10.68
N GLU A 289 47.85 -46.08 -11.98
CA GLU A 289 47.97 -47.01 -13.11
C GLU A 289 49.40 -47.20 -13.62
N LEU A 290 50.38 -46.54 -12.99
CA LEU A 290 51.77 -46.46 -13.45
C LEU A 290 52.45 -47.85 -13.54
N LYS A 291 52.00 -48.81 -12.72
CA LYS A 291 52.43 -50.21 -12.77
C LYS A 291 51.96 -50.94 -14.04
N ASN A 292 50.79 -50.59 -14.58
CA ASN A 292 50.18 -51.26 -15.73
C ASN A 292 50.61 -50.62 -17.07
N HIS A 293 50.87 -49.31 -17.10
CA HIS A 293 51.27 -48.58 -18.32
C HIS A 293 52.74 -48.78 -18.72
N ASN A 294 53.64 -49.03 -17.76
CA ASN A 294 55.05 -49.32 -18.04
C ASN A 294 55.31 -50.82 -18.36
N LEU A 295 54.26 -51.64 -18.46
CA LEU A 295 54.30 -53.02 -18.94
C LEU A 295 53.80 -53.10 -20.39
N ALA A 296 54.32 -52.27 -21.29
CA ALA A 296 54.21 -52.57 -22.71
C ALA A 296 55.03 -53.85 -22.98
N LYS A 297 54.35 -54.99 -23.10
CA LYS A 297 54.94 -56.22 -23.63
C LYS A 297 55.50 -55.87 -25.02
N LEU A 298 56.83 -55.78 -25.14
CA LEU A 298 57.50 -55.81 -26.43
C LEU A 298 57.04 -57.07 -27.17
N ALA A 299 56.40 -56.90 -28.33
CA ALA A 299 56.25 -58.02 -29.26
C ALA A 299 57.67 -58.46 -29.70
N PRO A 300 57.94 -59.76 -29.91
CA PRO A 300 59.30 -60.30 -30.03
C PRO A 300 60.18 -59.73 -31.15
N GLU A 301 59.66 -58.89 -32.06
CA GLU A 301 60.36 -58.46 -33.28
C GLU A 301 60.40 -56.94 -33.52
N GLU A 302 59.92 -56.11 -32.59
CA GLU A 302 59.99 -54.64 -32.74
C GLU A 302 61.31 -54.09 -32.19
N LYS A 303 62.12 -53.45 -33.05
CA LYS A 303 63.35 -52.76 -32.63
C LYS A 303 62.98 -51.63 -31.67
N PRO A 304 63.66 -51.48 -30.51
CA PRO A 304 63.35 -50.42 -29.58
C PRO A 304 63.63 -49.07 -30.24
N ALA A 305 62.59 -48.26 -30.43
CA ALA A 305 62.77 -46.82 -30.59
C ALA A 305 63.58 -46.30 -29.38
N PRO A 306 64.42 -45.26 -29.53
CA PRO A 306 65.14 -44.69 -28.39
C PRO A 306 64.15 -44.45 -27.25
N PRO A 307 64.47 -44.82 -26.01
CA PRO A 307 63.49 -44.83 -24.94
C PRO A 307 63.02 -43.40 -24.69
N HIS A 308 61.84 -43.06 -25.20
CA HIS A 308 61.00 -42.00 -24.65
C HIS A 308 60.30 -42.47 -23.36
N PHE A 309 60.90 -43.45 -22.67
CA PHE A 309 60.50 -43.90 -21.36
C PHE A 309 61.44 -43.22 -20.36
N GLU A 310 61.00 -42.10 -19.81
CA GLU A 310 61.54 -41.61 -18.53
C GLU A 310 61.54 -42.78 -17.52
N LYS A 311 62.56 -42.87 -16.67
CA LYS A 311 62.59 -43.95 -15.66
C LYS A 311 61.31 -43.86 -14.84
N MET A 312 60.76 -45.00 -14.42
CA MET A 312 59.51 -45.06 -13.65
C MET A 312 59.49 -44.10 -12.44
N GLY A 313 60.66 -43.89 -11.81
CA GLY A 313 60.83 -42.91 -10.73
C GLY A 313 60.71 -41.45 -11.21
N ASP A 314 61.25 -41.12 -12.37
CA ASP A 314 61.22 -39.76 -12.96
C ASP A 314 59.77 -39.38 -13.33
N GLN A 315 59.01 -40.31 -13.93
CA GLN A 315 57.58 -40.09 -14.25
C GLN A 315 56.71 -39.94 -13.00
N ALA A 316 56.92 -40.81 -12.00
CA ALA A 316 56.20 -40.72 -10.74
C ALA A 316 56.50 -39.40 -10.00
N GLN A 317 57.75 -38.94 -10.06
CA GLN A 317 58.16 -37.65 -9.51
C GLN A 317 57.50 -36.49 -10.26
N LEU A 318 57.45 -36.52 -11.59
CA LEU A 318 56.78 -35.49 -12.40
C LEU A 318 55.28 -35.39 -12.06
N TYR A 319 54.57 -36.51 -12.00
CA TYR A 319 53.14 -36.52 -11.66
C TYR A 319 52.91 -36.06 -10.22
N GLY A 320 53.74 -36.51 -9.28
CA GLY A 320 53.71 -36.04 -7.89
C GLY A 320 53.92 -34.53 -7.76
N GLN A 321 54.84 -33.95 -8.53
CA GLN A 321 55.04 -32.50 -8.59
C GLN A 321 53.82 -31.75 -9.15
N ARG A 322 53.18 -32.27 -10.21
CA ARG A 322 51.96 -31.68 -10.78
C ARG A 322 50.79 -31.69 -9.80
N ILE A 323 50.62 -32.79 -9.06
CA ILE A 323 49.61 -32.89 -7.99
C ILE A 323 49.92 -31.90 -6.88
N LYS A 324 51.17 -31.84 -6.40
CA LYS A 324 51.58 -30.91 -5.34
C LYS A 324 51.32 -29.45 -5.74
N PHE A 325 51.66 -29.08 -6.97
CA PHE A 325 51.41 -27.75 -7.51
C PHE A 325 49.91 -27.42 -7.55
N ALA A 326 49.08 -28.30 -8.13
CA ALA A 326 47.64 -28.09 -8.21
C ALA A 326 46.95 -28.08 -6.84
N GLY A 327 47.40 -28.91 -5.90
CA GLY A 327 46.93 -28.89 -4.52
C GLY A 327 47.29 -27.59 -3.80
N GLY A 328 48.48 -27.03 -4.06
CA GLY A 328 48.88 -25.71 -3.57
C GLY A 328 47.96 -24.60 -4.11
N GLN A 329 47.69 -24.59 -5.42
CA GLN A 329 46.76 -23.63 -6.02
C GLN A 329 45.34 -23.72 -5.43
N LEU A 330 44.84 -24.93 -5.18
CA LEU A 330 43.53 -25.14 -4.57
C LEU A 330 43.48 -24.56 -3.14
N LEU A 331 44.56 -24.75 -2.36
CA LEU A 331 44.64 -24.21 -1.00
C LEU A 331 44.65 -22.68 -1.00
N THR A 332 45.37 -22.04 -1.93
CA THR A 332 45.33 -20.58 -2.11
C THR A 332 43.91 -20.11 -2.39
N ILE A 333 43.21 -20.72 -3.36
CA ILE A 333 41.82 -20.34 -3.69
C ILE A 333 40.89 -20.49 -2.47
N ILE A 334 41.03 -21.56 -1.68
CA ILE A 334 40.22 -21.77 -0.48
C ILE A 334 40.50 -20.68 0.58
N ASN A 335 41.76 -20.35 0.82
CA ASN A 335 42.14 -19.30 1.76
C ASN A 335 41.61 -17.94 1.30
N ASP A 336 41.73 -17.61 0.01
CA ASP A 336 41.21 -16.36 -0.55
C ASP A 336 39.68 -16.25 -0.36
N ILE A 337 38.93 -17.35 -0.50
CA ILE A 337 37.48 -17.39 -0.25
C ILE A 337 37.17 -17.16 1.24
N LEU A 338 37.93 -17.79 2.14
CA LEU A 338 37.73 -17.65 3.58
C LEU A 338 38.02 -16.23 4.03
N ASP A 339 39.12 -15.64 3.57
CA ASP A 339 39.49 -14.27 3.87
C ASP A 339 38.44 -13.29 3.35
N TYR A 340 37.96 -13.47 2.12
CA TYR A 340 36.87 -12.67 1.57
C TYR A 340 35.57 -12.78 2.38
N THR A 341 35.21 -14.00 2.81
CA THR A 341 33.99 -14.24 3.61
C THR A 341 34.11 -13.60 5.00
N ASN A 342 35.28 -13.69 5.63
CA ASN A 342 35.56 -13.05 6.92
C ASN A 342 35.51 -11.52 6.82
N MET A 343 35.97 -10.95 5.69
CA MET A 343 35.84 -9.53 5.40
C MET A 343 34.38 -9.10 5.23
N GLU A 344 33.55 -9.86 4.48
CA GLU A 344 32.12 -9.54 4.28
C GLU A 344 31.31 -9.60 5.58
N LEU A 345 31.61 -10.56 6.45
CA LEU A 345 30.94 -10.70 7.75
C LEU A 345 31.36 -9.61 8.76
N ASN A 346 32.31 -8.74 8.38
CA ASN A 346 32.91 -7.72 9.25
C ASN A 346 33.53 -8.34 10.52
N GLU A 347 33.93 -9.61 10.44
CA GLU A 347 34.51 -10.39 11.54
C GLU A 347 36.05 -10.28 11.56
N LEU A 348 36.65 -9.62 10.57
CA LEU A 348 38.08 -9.44 10.47
C LEU A 348 38.58 -8.39 11.47
N ALA A 349 38.93 -8.84 12.68
CA ALA A 349 39.55 -8.01 13.70
C ALA A 349 41.02 -7.75 13.36
N LEU A 350 41.33 -6.55 12.89
CA LEU A 350 42.71 -6.12 12.64
C LEU A 350 43.40 -5.81 13.97
N ASP A 351 44.46 -6.56 14.29
CA ASP A 351 45.37 -6.21 15.37
C ASP A 351 46.37 -5.15 14.88
N LYS A 352 46.36 -3.99 15.53
CA LYS A 352 47.19 -2.84 15.12
C LYS A 352 48.46 -2.81 15.95
N THR A 353 49.57 -3.19 15.34
CA THR A 353 50.90 -3.16 15.97
C THR A 353 51.83 -2.18 15.25
N LEU A 354 52.82 -1.64 15.97
CA LEU A 354 53.93 -0.91 15.35
C LEU A 354 54.87 -1.91 14.69
N PHE A 355 55.21 -1.70 13.43
CA PHE A 355 56.16 -2.52 12.68
C PHE A 355 57.05 -1.65 11.80
N ASP A 356 58.22 -2.17 11.45
CA ASP A 356 59.14 -1.50 10.52
C ASP A 356 58.69 -1.76 9.08
N THR A 357 58.16 -0.73 8.42
CA THR A 357 57.69 -0.80 7.04
C THR A 357 58.78 -1.22 6.06
N ARG A 358 60.03 -0.80 6.28
CA ARG A 358 61.14 -1.16 5.37
C ARG A 358 61.48 -2.64 5.52
N ALA A 359 61.57 -3.13 6.75
CA ALA A 359 61.82 -4.55 7.02
C ALA A 359 60.73 -5.45 6.42
N LEU A 360 59.45 -5.06 6.57
CA LEU A 360 58.33 -5.80 5.98
C LEU A 360 58.39 -5.81 4.44
N LEU A 361 58.72 -4.68 3.81
CA LEU A 361 58.86 -4.60 2.36
C LEU A 361 60.05 -5.43 1.85
N GLU A 362 61.16 -5.46 2.59
CA GLU A 362 62.32 -6.30 2.29
C GLU A 362 61.95 -7.79 2.36
N GLU A 363 61.19 -8.21 3.38
CA GLU A 363 60.67 -9.57 3.52
C GLU A 363 59.78 -9.98 2.34
N VAL A 364 58.84 -9.11 1.92
CA VAL A 364 57.96 -9.35 0.76
C VAL A 364 58.75 -9.45 -0.54
N VAL A 365 59.78 -8.61 -0.73
CA VAL A 365 60.63 -8.67 -1.93
C VAL A 365 61.47 -9.94 -1.95
N GLU A 366 62.00 -10.37 -0.81
CA GLU A 366 62.76 -11.61 -0.69
C GLU A 366 61.88 -12.84 -0.99
N GLU A 367 60.66 -12.89 -0.43
CA GLU A 367 59.70 -13.96 -0.66
C GLU A 367 59.33 -14.10 -2.15
N HIS A 368 59.14 -12.97 -2.85
CA HIS A 368 58.74 -12.97 -4.26
C HIS A 368 59.90 -12.92 -5.27
N HIS A 369 61.15 -12.86 -4.81
CA HIS A 369 62.32 -12.75 -5.68
C HIS A 369 62.41 -13.92 -6.69
N GLY A 370 62.08 -15.14 -6.26
CA GLY A 370 62.06 -16.33 -7.12
C GLY A 370 61.02 -16.22 -8.26
N SER A 371 59.78 -15.83 -7.93
CA SER A 371 58.71 -15.66 -8.93
C SER A 371 58.97 -14.49 -9.89
N ALA A 372 59.62 -13.43 -9.42
CA ALA A 372 60.00 -12.30 -10.27
C ALA A 372 61.08 -12.71 -11.28
N HIS A 373 62.08 -13.49 -10.83
CA HIS A 373 63.16 -13.98 -11.68
C HIS A 373 62.65 -14.91 -12.79
N ASP A 374 61.74 -15.84 -12.45
CA ASP A 374 61.11 -16.75 -13.41
C ASP A 374 60.31 -16.02 -14.51
N LYS A 375 59.85 -14.80 -14.22
CA LYS A 375 59.10 -13.95 -15.16
C LYS A 375 59.93 -12.83 -15.77
N THR A 376 61.24 -12.79 -15.54
CA THR A 376 62.15 -11.73 -16.04
C THR A 376 61.79 -10.32 -15.53
N ALA A 377 61.19 -10.22 -14.33
CA ALA A 377 60.82 -8.97 -13.69
C ALA A 377 61.82 -8.58 -12.58
N THR A 378 62.08 -7.28 -12.40
CA THR A 378 62.88 -6.74 -11.29
C THR A 378 62.00 -6.03 -10.27
N LEU A 379 62.18 -6.37 -8.99
CA LEU A 379 61.51 -5.73 -7.87
C LEU A 379 62.42 -4.64 -7.29
N HIS A 380 61.88 -3.43 -7.11
CA HIS A 380 62.58 -2.30 -6.52
C HIS A 380 61.77 -1.75 -5.33
N ILE A 381 62.45 -1.49 -4.21
CA ILE A 381 61.86 -0.84 -3.04
C ILE A 381 62.17 0.64 -3.13
N ASP A 382 61.13 1.46 -3.34
CA ASP A 382 61.21 2.92 -3.26
C ASP A 382 60.37 3.38 -2.07
N THR A 383 61.02 3.80 -0.98
CA THR A 383 60.34 4.32 0.21
C THR A 383 60.80 5.74 0.47
N PRO A 384 59.90 6.74 0.45
CA PRO A 384 60.19 8.04 1.03
C PRO A 384 60.35 7.90 2.55
N ALA A 385 61.06 8.84 3.19
CA ALA A 385 61.18 8.91 4.65
C ALA A 385 59.79 9.22 5.27
N LEU A 386 59.01 8.19 5.55
CA LEU A 386 57.71 8.30 6.19
C LEU A 386 57.92 8.34 7.71
N SER A 387 57.92 9.55 8.28
CA SER A 387 57.71 9.74 9.70
C SER A 387 56.23 9.45 10.01
N VAL A 388 55.94 8.23 10.46
CA VAL A 388 54.61 7.88 10.98
C VAL A 388 54.47 8.56 12.36
N THR A 389 53.79 9.71 12.41
CA THR A 389 53.34 10.30 13.68
C THR A 389 52.24 9.44 14.27
N ALA A 390 52.42 9.05 15.54
CA ALA A 390 51.52 8.24 16.35
C ALA A 390 50.11 8.83 16.50
#